data_AF-A0A8C4N5V5-F1
#
_entry.id   AF-A0A8C4N5V5-F1
#
_cell.length_a   1.000
_cell.length_b   1.000
_cell.length_c   1.000
_cell.angle_alpha   90.00
_cell.angle_beta   90.00
_cell.angle_gamma   90.00
#
_symmetry.space_group_name_H-M   'P 1'
#
loop_
_entity.id
_entity.type
_entity.pdbx_description
1 polymer ?
#
loop_
_entity_poly.entity_id
_entity_poly.type
_entity_poly.pdbx_seq_one_letter_code
_entity_poly.pdbx_strand_id
1 'polypeptide(L)'
;TFCINSISANSRLSDLLFHRNTYSPHLRGWHGKYCYVCGLSRKLCTFLRREEELVSAITWRDPVVCLRRKAGHCGEYQRRREMDTREKALWATRAKEGDGADEEQRRQLYLTSINRWLFVACDELESLSEEVRILQHQQSLKEHVSGFSPEPQRVPVKPFVISKHVAQNRVFGSAYPSLPSMTVVEWYEEHKRKGVLPDQGIPAATFGQFTKQEQEEEEEDEDSLQRARQWDDWKDTHRRGWGNRQNMG
;
A
#
# COMPACT_ATOMS: atom_id res chain seq x y z
N THR A 1 17.16 -35.81 -8.57
CA THR A 1 15.88 -35.92 -7.84
C THR A 1 15.72 -34.69 -6.96
N PHE A 2 15.17 -33.61 -7.50
CA PHE A 2 14.73 -32.45 -6.72
C PHE A 2 13.37 -32.05 -7.28
N CYS A 3 12.33 -32.72 -6.79
CA CYS A 3 10.96 -32.24 -6.95
C CYS A 3 10.77 -31.12 -5.92
N ILE A 4 11.16 -29.91 -6.29
CA ILE A 4 10.76 -28.72 -5.52
C ILE A 4 9.31 -28.49 -5.89
N ASN A 5 8.45 -28.79 -4.91
CA ASN A 5 7.01 -28.72 -4.96
C ASN A 5 6.52 -27.46 -5.69
N SER A 6 6.08 -27.62 -6.93
CA SER A 6 5.16 -26.70 -7.58
C SER A 6 3.79 -26.86 -6.90
N ILE A 7 3.67 -26.33 -5.68
CA ILE A 7 2.38 -26.16 -5.02
C ILE A 7 1.59 -25.21 -5.90
N SER A 8 0.58 -25.73 -6.58
CA SER A 8 -0.38 -24.94 -7.33
C SER A 8 -0.89 -23.79 -6.44
N ALA A 9 -1.04 -22.58 -6.99
CA ALA A 9 -1.55 -21.44 -6.21
C ALA A 9 -2.89 -21.76 -5.54
N ASN A 10 -3.68 -22.67 -6.13
CA ASN A 10 -4.95 -23.13 -5.56
C ASN A 10 -4.76 -24.07 -4.36
N SER A 11 -3.76 -24.96 -4.38
CA SER A 11 -3.44 -25.80 -3.22
C SER A 11 -2.82 -24.99 -2.09
N ARG A 12 -2.01 -23.96 -2.41
CA ARG A 12 -1.47 -23.06 -1.38
C ARG A 12 -2.57 -22.29 -0.66
N LEU A 13 -3.55 -21.76 -1.39
CA LEU A 13 -4.67 -21.03 -0.80
C LEU A 13 -5.52 -21.93 0.11
N SER A 14 -5.78 -23.18 -0.27
CA SER A 14 -6.50 -24.13 0.60
C SER A 14 -5.73 -24.44 1.88
N ASP A 15 -4.41 -24.64 1.78
CA ASP A 15 -3.57 -24.94 2.95
C ASP A 15 -3.54 -23.76 3.93
N LEU A 16 -3.43 -22.53 3.41
CA LEU A 16 -3.45 -21.30 4.21
C LEU A 16 -4.78 -21.12 4.93
N LEU A 17 -5.90 -21.32 4.24
CA LEU A 17 -7.23 -21.25 4.84
C LEU A 17 -7.41 -22.33 5.90
N PHE A 18 -6.93 -23.55 5.65
CA PHE A 18 -6.97 -24.63 6.63
C PHE A 18 -6.21 -24.26 7.90
N HIS A 19 -4.97 -23.79 7.77
CA HIS A 19 -4.17 -23.37 8.92
C HIS A 19 -4.84 -22.22 9.68
N ARG A 20 -5.30 -21.17 9.00
CA ARG A 20 -5.97 -20.03 9.64
C ARG A 20 -7.23 -20.46 10.40
N ASN A 21 -8.08 -21.28 9.78
CA ASN A 21 -9.34 -21.74 10.36
C ASN A 21 -9.12 -22.71 11.53
N THR A 22 -7.96 -23.39 11.58
CA THR A 22 -7.60 -24.26 12.70
C THR A 22 -7.08 -23.43 13.87
N TYR A 23 -6.10 -22.55 13.64
CA TYR A 23 -5.40 -21.86 14.73
C TYR A 23 -6.22 -20.73 15.38
N SER A 24 -7.04 -19.99 14.62
CA SER A 24 -7.79 -18.85 15.16
C SER A 24 -8.81 -19.24 16.27
N PRO A 25 -9.64 -20.29 16.10
CA PRO A 25 -10.52 -20.77 17.18
C PRO A 25 -9.77 -21.24 18.42
N HIS A 26 -8.60 -21.89 18.25
CA HIS A 26 -7.79 -22.33 19.38
C HIS A 26 -7.30 -21.14 20.22
N LEU A 27 -6.84 -20.06 19.58
CA LEU A 27 -6.43 -18.83 20.28
C LEU A 27 -7.59 -18.13 20.97
N ARG A 28 -8.79 -18.11 20.36
CA ARG A 28 -10.01 -17.60 21.01
C ARG A 28 -10.36 -18.39 22.27
N GLY A 29 -10.35 -19.72 22.18
CA GLY A 29 -10.63 -20.59 23.33
C GLY A 29 -9.60 -20.43 24.45
N TRP A 30 -8.32 -20.27 24.09
CA TRP A 30 -7.25 -19.97 25.04
C TRP A 30 -7.45 -18.61 25.72
N HIS A 31 -7.81 -17.59 24.95
CA HIS A 31 -8.10 -16.26 25.50
C HIS A 31 -9.26 -16.31 26.50
N GLY A 32 -10.38 -16.93 26.14
CA GLY A 32 -11.54 -17.03 27.03
C GLY A 32 -11.24 -17.75 28.36
N LYS A 33 -10.36 -18.76 28.36
CA LYS A 33 -10.03 -19.54 29.55
C LYS A 33 -8.94 -18.90 30.42
N TYR A 34 -7.94 -18.26 29.80
CA TYR A 34 -6.71 -17.88 30.49
C TYR A 34 -6.45 -16.37 30.58
N CYS A 35 -7.33 -15.51 30.07
CA CYS A 35 -7.13 -14.05 30.06
C CYS A 35 -6.73 -13.45 31.41
N TYR A 36 -7.35 -13.91 32.49
CA TYR A 36 -7.08 -13.44 33.85
C TYR A 36 -5.74 -13.92 34.44
N VAL A 37 -5.15 -14.99 33.90
CA VAL A 37 -3.97 -15.65 34.48
C VAL A 37 -2.68 -15.21 33.79
N CYS A 38 -2.67 -15.14 32.46
CA CYS A 38 -1.46 -14.83 31.72
C CYS A 38 -1.27 -13.33 31.43
N GLY A 39 -2.21 -12.47 31.85
CA GLY A 39 -2.19 -11.05 31.50
C GLY A 39 -2.04 -10.90 29.99
N LEU A 40 -2.90 -11.62 29.25
CA LEU A 40 -2.75 -11.86 27.82
C LEU A 40 -2.37 -10.57 27.10
N SER A 41 -1.37 -10.69 26.23
CA SER A 41 -0.86 -9.56 25.46
C SER A 41 -2.03 -8.74 24.91
N ARG A 42 -1.98 -7.41 25.13
CA ARG A 42 -2.89 -6.45 24.52
C ARG A 42 -3.05 -6.71 23.01
N LYS A 43 -2.01 -7.26 22.37
CA LYS A 43 -2.02 -7.68 20.97
C LYS A 43 -3.04 -8.79 20.67
N LEU A 44 -3.14 -9.83 21.49
CA LEU A 44 -4.12 -10.89 21.32
C LEU A 44 -5.55 -10.34 21.50
N CYS A 45 -5.78 -9.50 22.51
CA CYS A 45 -7.09 -8.87 22.72
C CYS A 45 -7.49 -7.98 21.52
N THR A 46 -6.55 -7.21 20.98
CA THR A 46 -6.81 -6.38 19.78
C THR A 46 -6.99 -7.23 18.53
N PHE A 47 -6.25 -8.33 18.38
CA PHE A 47 -6.38 -9.24 17.24
C PHE A 47 -7.75 -9.92 17.24
N LEU A 48 -8.18 -10.45 18.38
CA LEU A 48 -9.47 -11.12 18.52
C LEU A 48 -10.65 -10.16 18.32
N ARG A 49 -10.57 -8.94 18.90
CA ARG A 49 -11.58 -7.89 18.66
C ARG A 49 -11.67 -7.53 17.17
N ARG A 50 -10.53 -7.40 16.49
CA ARG A 50 -10.49 -7.14 15.05
C ARG A 50 -11.08 -8.29 14.23
N GLU A 51 -10.83 -9.55 14.59
CA GLU A 51 -11.45 -10.67 13.89
C GLU A 51 -12.98 -10.66 14.05
N GLU A 52 -13.52 -10.36 15.23
CA GLU A 52 -14.97 -10.20 15.42
C GLU A 52 -15.54 -9.04 14.59
N GLU A 53 -14.86 -7.89 14.59
CA GLU A 53 -15.23 -6.73 13.77
C GLU A 53 -15.17 -7.07 12.27
N LEU A 54 -14.15 -7.78 11.79
CA LEU A 54 -14.01 -8.20 10.37
C LEU A 54 -15.04 -9.25 9.94
N VAL A 55 -15.52 -10.10 10.85
CA VAL A 55 -16.60 -11.07 10.57
C VAL A 55 -17.96 -10.36 10.52
N SER A 56 -18.16 -9.30 11.33
CA SER A 56 -19.39 -8.49 11.33
C SER A 56 -19.43 -7.40 10.25
N ALA A 57 -18.28 -6.86 9.86
CA ALA A 57 -18.14 -5.84 8.82
C ALA A 57 -17.83 -6.49 7.47
N ILE A 58 -18.87 -7.07 6.87
CA ILE A 58 -18.84 -7.49 5.46
C ILE A 58 -18.90 -6.22 4.59
N THR A 59 -17.79 -5.50 4.51
CA THR A 59 -17.45 -4.64 3.37
C THR A 59 -15.91 -4.62 3.25
N TRP A 60 -15.38 -5.66 2.64
CA TRP A 60 -13.96 -5.89 2.36
C TRP A 60 -13.40 -4.95 1.27
N ARG A 61 -13.66 -3.64 1.38
CA ARG A 61 -13.27 -2.68 0.34
C ARG A 61 -12.94 -1.28 0.89
N ASP A 62 -12.33 -1.20 2.07
CA ASP A 62 -11.94 0.11 2.62
C ASP A 62 -10.41 0.27 2.77
N PRO A 63 -9.75 1.05 1.90
CA PRO A 63 -8.28 1.26 1.91
C PRO A 63 -7.79 2.08 3.13
N VAL A 64 -8.69 2.68 3.90
CA VAL A 64 -8.36 3.51 5.08
C VAL A 64 -7.74 2.68 6.23
N VAL A 65 -7.96 1.36 6.25
CA VAL A 65 -7.34 0.45 7.24
C VAL A 65 -5.84 0.23 6.99
N CYS A 66 -5.32 0.61 5.82
CA CYS A 66 -3.93 0.36 5.43
C CYS A 66 -2.93 1.37 6.04
N LEU A 67 -3.36 2.61 6.33
CA LEU A 67 -2.46 3.68 6.78
C LEU A 67 -2.14 3.68 8.29
N ARG A 68 -2.89 2.93 9.11
CA ARG A 68 -2.62 2.79 10.56
C ARG A 68 -1.62 1.68 10.92
N ARG A 69 -0.89 1.15 9.94
CA ARG A 69 -0.04 -0.05 10.14
C ARG A 69 1.39 0.25 10.59
N LYS A 70 1.97 1.43 10.29
CA LYS A 70 3.40 1.68 10.54
C LYS A 70 3.74 2.13 11.98
N ALA A 71 2.90 2.94 12.63
CA ALA A 71 3.18 3.45 13.98
C ALA A 71 3.01 2.38 15.08
N GLY A 72 2.09 1.43 14.90
CA GLY A 72 1.88 0.32 15.84
C GLY A 72 2.96 -0.77 15.76
N HIS A 73 3.53 -0.99 14.57
CA HIS A 73 4.46 -2.10 14.31
C HIS A 73 5.82 -1.92 15.02
N CYS A 74 6.32 -0.69 15.12
CA CYS A 74 7.58 -0.41 15.82
C CYS A 74 7.49 -0.72 17.33
N GLY A 75 6.42 -0.28 17.99
CA GLY A 75 6.19 -0.56 19.41
C GLY A 75 5.83 -2.02 19.72
N GLU A 76 5.32 -2.77 18.74
CA GLU A 76 5.09 -4.21 18.87
C GLU A 76 6.37 -5.03 18.68
N TYR A 77 7.21 -4.65 17.72
CA TYR A 77 8.51 -5.26 17.52
C TYR A 77 9.40 -5.09 18.75
N GLN A 78 9.42 -3.89 19.35
CA GLN A 78 10.16 -3.63 20.57
C GLN A 78 9.67 -4.52 21.73
N ARG A 79 8.35 -4.62 21.94
CA ARG A 79 7.77 -5.52 22.95
C ARG A 79 8.10 -6.99 22.71
N ARG A 80 8.09 -7.44 21.45
CA ARG A 80 8.49 -8.82 21.11
C ARG A 80 9.96 -9.06 21.46
N ARG A 81 10.82 -8.11 21.12
CA ARG A 81 12.26 -8.17 21.43
C ARG A 81 12.51 -8.18 22.94
N GLU A 82 11.77 -7.39 23.72
CA GLU A 82 11.85 -7.39 25.19
C GLU A 82 11.46 -8.74 25.79
N MET A 83 10.42 -9.40 25.25
CA MET A 83 10.04 -10.75 25.68
C MET A 83 11.10 -11.79 25.29
N ASP A 84 11.68 -11.68 24.09
CA ASP A 84 12.77 -12.56 23.64
C ASP A 84 14.04 -12.40 24.49
N THR A 85 14.41 -11.16 24.87
CA THR A 85 15.57 -10.92 25.73
C THR A 85 15.30 -11.39 27.16
N ARG A 86 14.10 -11.13 27.69
CA ARG A 86 13.68 -11.61 29.02
C ARG A 86 13.65 -13.12 29.10
N GLU A 87 13.08 -13.80 28.10
CA GLU A 87 13.08 -15.27 28.04
C GLU A 87 14.51 -15.80 28.03
N LYS A 88 15.39 -15.28 27.16
CA LYS A 88 16.80 -15.69 27.13
C LYS A 88 17.51 -15.50 28.46
N ALA A 89 17.24 -14.40 29.17
CA ALA A 89 17.80 -14.16 30.49
C ALA A 89 17.32 -15.21 31.51
N LEU A 90 16.04 -15.53 31.54
CA LEU A 90 15.46 -16.55 32.44
C LEU A 90 15.95 -17.97 32.12
N TRP A 91 16.15 -18.30 30.84
CA TRP A 91 16.78 -19.57 30.47
C TRP A 91 18.25 -19.63 30.90
N ALA A 92 18.98 -18.52 30.82
CA ALA A 92 20.36 -18.43 31.27
C ALA A 92 20.49 -18.53 32.80
N THR A 93 19.57 -17.96 33.58
CA THR A 93 19.55 -18.13 35.05
C THR A 93 19.26 -19.58 35.42
N ARG A 94 18.23 -20.19 34.81
CA ARG A 94 17.90 -21.60 35.02
C ARG A 94 19.06 -22.54 34.69
N ALA A 95 19.80 -22.26 33.62
CA ALA A 95 20.97 -23.06 33.25
C ALA A 95 22.08 -23.03 34.30
N LYS A 96 22.18 -21.94 35.09
CA LYS A 96 23.16 -21.80 36.19
C LYS A 96 22.68 -22.44 37.49
N GLU A 97 21.38 -22.34 37.78
CA GLU A 97 20.78 -22.79 39.04
C GLU A 97 20.44 -24.30 39.05
N GLY A 98 20.36 -24.95 37.88
CA GLY A 98 20.05 -26.38 37.79
C GLY A 98 18.64 -26.70 38.28
N ASP A 99 18.49 -27.75 39.10
CA ASP A 99 17.20 -28.18 39.67
C ASP A 99 16.82 -27.42 40.97
N GLY A 100 17.74 -26.58 41.48
CA GLY A 100 17.50 -25.72 42.64
C GLY A 100 16.85 -24.38 42.30
N ALA A 101 16.44 -24.17 41.04
CA ALA A 101 15.83 -22.92 40.58
C ALA A 101 14.49 -22.68 41.29
N ASP A 102 14.27 -21.44 41.73
CA ASP A 102 13.07 -21.01 42.44
C ASP A 102 11.81 -21.33 41.61
N GLU A 103 10.78 -21.87 42.26
CA GLU A 103 9.51 -22.21 41.61
C GLU A 103 8.89 -20.99 40.93
N GLU A 104 9.07 -19.81 41.53
CA GLU A 104 8.62 -18.54 40.97
C GLU A 104 9.37 -18.17 39.68
N GLN A 105 10.69 -18.39 39.61
CA GLN A 105 11.48 -18.19 38.38
C GLN A 105 11.02 -19.13 37.26
N ARG A 106 10.73 -20.40 37.59
CA ARG A 106 10.16 -21.36 36.63
C ARG A 106 8.81 -20.91 36.10
N ARG A 107 7.92 -20.45 36.99
CA ARG A 107 6.61 -19.92 36.60
C ARG A 107 6.74 -18.71 35.68
N GLN A 108 7.63 -17.77 36.01
CA GLN A 108 7.90 -16.60 35.18
C GLN A 108 8.46 -16.96 33.80
N LEU A 109 9.33 -17.97 33.71
CA LEU A 109 9.84 -18.48 32.43
C LEU A 109 8.70 -18.97 31.55
N TYR A 110 7.85 -19.89 32.05
CA TYR A 110 6.75 -20.43 31.25
C TYR A 110 5.74 -19.36 30.85
N LEU A 111 5.40 -18.42 31.74
CA LEU A 111 4.50 -17.32 31.39
C LEU A 111 5.09 -16.40 30.32
N THR A 112 6.39 -16.11 30.40
CA THR A 112 7.09 -15.30 29.40
C THR A 112 7.13 -16.03 28.04
N SER A 113 7.44 -17.33 28.04
CA SER A 113 7.42 -18.17 26.84
C SER A 113 6.03 -18.21 26.21
N ILE A 114 4.98 -18.46 26.99
CA ILE A 114 3.59 -18.47 26.51
C ILE A 114 3.24 -17.13 25.87
N ASN A 115 3.55 -16.02 26.54
CA ASN A 115 3.26 -14.69 26.00
C ASN A 115 4.02 -14.42 24.69
N ARG A 116 5.30 -14.81 24.61
CA ARG A 116 6.09 -14.72 23.38
C ARG A 116 5.47 -15.52 22.23
N TRP A 117 5.08 -16.76 22.48
CA TRP A 117 4.45 -17.60 21.46
C TRP A 117 3.08 -17.07 21.03
N LEU A 118 2.32 -16.45 21.93
CA LEU A 118 1.07 -15.77 21.57
C LEU A 118 1.32 -14.58 20.63
N PHE A 119 2.38 -13.79 20.86
CA PHE A 119 2.77 -12.73 19.94
C PHE A 119 3.10 -13.27 18.55
N VAL A 120 3.94 -14.32 18.49
CA VAL A 120 4.31 -14.96 17.23
C VAL A 120 3.08 -15.52 16.53
N ALA A 121 2.20 -16.23 17.23
CA ALA A 121 0.99 -16.79 16.65
C ALA A 121 0.04 -15.71 16.09
N CYS A 122 -0.07 -14.56 16.75
CA CYS A 122 -0.83 -13.43 16.22
C CYS A 122 -0.18 -12.85 14.96
N ASP A 123 1.16 -12.65 14.95
CA ASP A 123 1.90 -12.14 13.79
C ASP A 123 1.75 -13.09 12.58
N GLU A 124 1.89 -14.39 12.81
CA GLU A 124 1.73 -15.41 11.77
C GLU A 124 0.29 -15.43 11.22
N LEU A 125 -0.73 -15.34 12.08
CA LEU A 125 -2.11 -15.27 11.62
C LEU A 125 -2.41 -14.00 10.80
N GLU A 126 -1.84 -12.86 11.18
CA GLU A 126 -1.93 -11.65 10.38
C GLU A 126 -1.23 -11.84 9.02
N SER A 127 -0.03 -12.42 9.00
CA SER A 127 0.71 -12.72 7.76
C SER A 127 -0.06 -13.68 6.84
N LEU A 128 -0.61 -14.77 7.40
CA LEU A 128 -1.47 -15.71 6.66
C LEU A 128 -2.69 -15.00 6.06
N SER A 129 -3.31 -14.06 6.80
CA SER A 129 -4.44 -13.29 6.29
C SER A 129 -4.07 -12.39 5.11
N GLU A 130 -2.86 -11.83 5.10
CA GLU A 130 -2.35 -11.00 4.02
C GLU A 130 -1.99 -11.85 2.80
N GLU A 131 -1.36 -13.01 2.99
CA GLU A 131 -1.07 -13.94 1.89
C GLU A 131 -2.36 -14.42 1.21
N VAL A 132 -3.39 -14.79 1.99
CA VAL A 132 -4.70 -15.16 1.43
C VAL A 132 -5.29 -14.02 0.60
N ARG A 133 -5.23 -12.78 1.08
CA ARG A 133 -5.71 -11.60 0.32
C ARG A 133 -4.96 -11.43 -1.00
N ILE A 134 -3.64 -11.59 -0.99
CA ILE A 134 -2.81 -11.46 -2.20
C ILE A 134 -3.14 -12.58 -3.20
N LEU A 135 -3.25 -13.82 -2.75
CA LEU A 135 -3.55 -14.96 -3.62
C LEU A 135 -4.95 -14.86 -4.22
N GLN A 136 -5.95 -14.40 -3.46
CA GLN A 136 -7.29 -14.11 -3.99
C GLN A 136 -7.26 -13.02 -5.06
N HIS A 137 -6.52 -11.94 -4.83
CA HIS A 137 -6.39 -10.87 -5.82
C HIS A 137 -5.67 -11.36 -7.09
N GLN A 138 -4.63 -12.18 -6.95
CA GLN A 138 -3.94 -12.79 -8.09
C GLN A 138 -4.85 -13.75 -8.89
N GLN A 139 -5.73 -14.51 -8.23
CA GLN A 139 -6.73 -15.33 -8.91
C GLN A 139 -7.70 -14.47 -9.72
N SER A 140 -8.24 -13.40 -9.12
CA SER A 140 -9.12 -12.45 -9.81
C SER A 140 -8.47 -11.82 -11.04
N LEU A 141 -7.18 -11.44 -10.95
CA LEU A 141 -6.43 -10.91 -12.09
C LEU A 141 -6.23 -11.98 -13.18
N LYS A 142 -5.92 -13.23 -12.81
CA LYS A 142 -5.78 -14.33 -13.77
C LYS A 142 -7.09 -14.64 -14.49
N GLU A 143 -8.21 -14.64 -13.76
CA GLU A 143 -9.56 -14.83 -14.32
C GLU A 143 -9.87 -13.71 -15.33
N HIS A 144 -9.62 -12.46 -14.96
CA HIS A 144 -9.79 -11.31 -15.86
C HIS A 144 -8.93 -11.42 -17.11
N VAL A 145 -7.67 -11.87 -17.01
CA VAL A 145 -6.77 -12.05 -18.16
C VAL A 145 -7.20 -13.24 -19.03
N SER A 146 -7.69 -14.34 -18.43
CA SER A 146 -8.20 -15.50 -19.17
C SER A 146 -9.54 -15.23 -19.89
N GLY A 147 -10.30 -14.22 -19.44
CA GLY A 147 -11.51 -13.74 -20.10
C GLY A 147 -11.27 -12.81 -21.29
N PHE A 148 -10.03 -12.33 -21.49
CA PHE A 148 -9.66 -11.67 -22.75
C PHE A 148 -9.44 -12.74 -23.82
N SER A 149 -10.42 -12.86 -24.73
CA SER A 149 -10.20 -13.38 -26.08
C SER A 149 -8.89 -12.78 -26.63
N PRO A 150 -8.04 -13.55 -27.35
CA PRO A 150 -6.76 -13.06 -27.85
C PRO A 150 -6.98 -11.66 -28.43
N GLU A 151 -6.26 -10.68 -27.86
CA GLU A 151 -6.28 -9.30 -28.30
C GLU A 151 -6.27 -9.32 -29.83
N PRO A 152 -7.26 -8.71 -30.52
CA PRO A 152 -7.35 -8.80 -31.96
C PRO A 152 -5.97 -8.48 -32.51
N GLN A 153 -5.35 -9.44 -33.22
CA GLN A 153 -3.97 -9.34 -33.69
C GLN A 153 -3.79 -7.93 -34.22
N ARG A 154 -2.99 -7.12 -33.52
CA ARG A 154 -2.82 -5.71 -33.86
C ARG A 154 -2.35 -5.71 -35.31
N VAL A 155 -3.24 -5.33 -36.23
CA VAL A 155 -2.93 -5.28 -37.65
C VAL A 155 -1.68 -4.42 -37.77
N PRO A 156 -0.57 -4.94 -38.33
CA PRO A 156 0.67 -4.19 -38.42
C PRO A 156 0.37 -2.84 -39.05
N VAL A 157 0.50 -1.77 -38.26
CA VAL A 157 0.27 -0.42 -38.76
C VAL A 157 1.31 -0.18 -39.84
N LYS A 158 0.86 0.05 -41.07
CA LYS A 158 1.75 0.42 -42.17
C LYS A 158 2.46 1.71 -41.74
N PRO A 159 3.80 1.73 -41.64
CA PRO A 159 4.50 2.95 -41.29
C PRO A 159 4.20 3.99 -42.37
N PHE A 160 3.59 5.12 -41.98
CA PHE A 160 3.42 6.26 -42.87
C PHE A 160 4.61 7.20 -42.67
N VAL A 161 5.23 7.59 -43.78
CA VAL A 161 6.34 8.55 -43.74
C VAL A 161 5.75 9.93 -43.51
N ILE A 162 5.93 10.48 -42.31
CA ILE A 162 5.75 11.91 -42.08
C ILE A 162 6.93 12.61 -42.75
N SER A 163 6.80 12.91 -44.04
CA SER A 163 7.83 13.65 -44.75
C SER A 163 7.91 15.05 -44.13
N LYS A 164 9.11 15.44 -43.70
CA LYS A 164 9.40 16.73 -43.04
C LYS A 164 8.78 17.91 -43.79
N HIS A 165 8.75 17.85 -45.12
CA HIS A 165 8.14 18.87 -45.97
C HIS A 165 6.60 18.92 -45.93
N VAL A 166 5.89 17.79 -45.78
CA VAL A 166 4.43 17.79 -45.65
C VAL A 166 4.01 18.32 -44.29
N ALA A 167 4.70 17.91 -43.22
CA ALA A 167 4.48 18.45 -41.89
C ALA A 167 4.81 19.95 -41.82
N GLN A 168 5.94 20.38 -42.40
CA GLN A 168 6.34 21.78 -42.46
C GLN A 168 5.39 22.61 -43.32
N ASN A 169 4.90 22.10 -44.46
CA ASN A 169 3.88 22.80 -45.26
C ASN A 169 2.51 22.85 -44.57
N ARG A 170 2.19 21.88 -43.71
CA ARG A 170 0.98 21.92 -42.87
C ARG A 170 1.10 22.93 -41.73
N VAL A 171 2.30 23.33 -41.30
CA VAL A 171 2.47 24.31 -40.21
C VAL A 171 2.82 25.71 -40.75
N PHE A 172 3.62 25.77 -41.80
CA PHE A 172 4.23 26.99 -42.36
C PHE A 172 3.96 27.19 -43.86
N GLY A 173 3.25 26.28 -44.52
CA GLY A 173 2.94 26.38 -45.95
C GLY A 173 1.62 27.10 -46.23
N SER A 174 1.41 27.46 -47.49
CA SER A 174 0.19 28.10 -48.02
C SER A 174 -1.08 27.22 -47.95
N ALA A 175 -0.96 25.99 -47.45
CA ALA A 175 -2.07 25.08 -47.19
C ALA A 175 -2.61 25.17 -45.76
N TYR A 176 -2.02 26.02 -44.91
CA TYR A 176 -2.57 26.34 -43.60
C TYR A 176 -3.68 27.40 -43.76
N PRO A 177 -4.87 27.22 -43.18
CA PRO A 177 -5.93 28.23 -43.19
C PRO A 177 -5.57 29.37 -42.21
N SER A 178 -4.42 30.00 -42.42
CA SER A 178 -3.92 31.15 -41.65
C SER A 178 -4.44 32.48 -42.17
N LEU A 179 -4.98 32.50 -43.38
CA LEU A 179 -5.70 33.65 -43.90
C LEU A 179 -7.16 33.49 -43.51
N PRO A 180 -7.71 34.40 -42.68
CA PRO A 180 -9.13 34.44 -42.42
C PRO A 180 -9.87 34.61 -43.75
N SER A 181 -10.52 33.55 -44.23
CA SER A 181 -11.34 33.59 -45.44
C SER A 181 -12.67 34.31 -45.22
N MET A 182 -12.99 34.59 -43.96
CA MET A 182 -14.18 35.33 -43.54
C MET A 182 -13.80 36.36 -42.49
N THR A 183 -14.52 37.46 -42.48
CA THR A 183 -14.40 38.48 -41.43
C THR A 183 -14.97 37.97 -40.11
N VAL A 184 -14.59 38.60 -39.00
CA VAL A 184 -15.10 38.27 -37.65
C VAL A 184 -16.63 38.34 -37.59
N VAL A 185 -17.22 39.27 -38.34
CA VAL A 185 -18.67 39.47 -38.44
C VAL A 185 -19.33 38.29 -39.17
N GLU A 186 -18.81 37.91 -40.32
CA GLU A 186 -19.32 36.76 -41.08
C GLU A 186 -19.19 35.44 -40.30
N TRP A 187 -18.09 35.27 -39.55
CA TRP A 187 -17.89 34.12 -38.67
C TRP A 187 -18.95 34.07 -37.56
N TYR A 188 -19.27 35.21 -36.96
CA TYR A 188 -20.29 35.34 -35.91
C TYR A 188 -21.68 34.99 -36.45
N GLU A 189 -22.04 35.52 -37.61
CA GLU A 189 -23.33 35.23 -38.25
C GLU A 189 -23.46 33.75 -38.64
N GLU A 190 -22.39 33.16 -39.16
CA GLU A 190 -22.38 31.74 -39.51
C GLU A 190 -22.54 30.85 -38.27
N HIS A 191 -21.85 31.16 -37.17
CA HIS A 191 -21.95 30.40 -35.92
C HIS A 191 -23.28 30.64 -35.19
N LYS A 192 -23.85 31.85 -35.30
CA LYS A 192 -25.21 32.16 -34.81
C LYS A 192 -26.26 31.37 -35.60
N ARG A 193 -26.12 31.28 -36.92
CA ARG A 193 -26.98 30.44 -37.78
C ARG A 193 -26.84 28.96 -37.47
N LYS A 194 -25.62 28.49 -37.17
CA LYS A 194 -25.34 27.10 -36.78
C LYS A 194 -25.75 26.78 -35.33
N GLY A 195 -26.13 27.77 -34.52
CA GLY A 195 -26.54 27.58 -33.13
C GLY A 195 -25.42 27.11 -32.20
N VAL A 196 -24.16 27.36 -32.56
CA VAL A 196 -22.96 26.90 -31.79
C VAL A 196 -22.43 28.00 -30.86
N LEU A 197 -22.99 29.20 -30.92
CA LEU A 197 -22.62 30.26 -29.99
C LEU A 197 -23.05 29.88 -28.56
N PRO A 198 -22.17 30.02 -27.55
CA PRO A 198 -22.56 29.85 -26.16
C PRO A 198 -23.67 30.86 -25.85
N ASP A 199 -24.88 30.34 -25.70
CA ASP A 199 -26.02 31.10 -25.23
C ASP A 199 -25.71 31.51 -23.80
N GLN A 200 -25.65 32.82 -23.57
CA GLN A 200 -25.62 33.49 -22.26
C GLN A 200 -24.22 33.80 -21.67
N GLY A 201 -23.88 35.09 -21.77
CA GLY A 201 -23.46 35.93 -20.65
C GLY A 201 -22.21 35.53 -19.89
N ILE A 202 -21.15 36.31 -20.06
CA ILE A 202 -20.01 36.39 -19.12
C ILE A 202 -20.59 36.58 -17.71
N PRO A 203 -20.42 35.63 -16.76
CA PRO A 203 -20.80 35.90 -15.38
C PRO A 203 -19.85 36.97 -14.84
N ALA A 204 -20.42 38.14 -14.51
CA ALA A 204 -19.74 39.20 -13.78
C ALA A 204 -19.56 38.79 -12.31
N ALA A 205 -18.57 37.96 -12.04
CA ALA A 205 -18.00 37.69 -10.72
C ALA A 205 -16.64 37.01 -11.02
N THR A 206 -15.47 37.51 -10.63
CA THR A 206 -15.08 38.09 -9.35
C THR A 206 -13.72 38.74 -9.62
N PHE A 207 -13.65 40.07 -9.75
CA PHE A 207 -12.38 40.81 -9.88
C PHE A 207 -12.12 41.61 -8.61
N GLY A 208 -12.14 40.93 -7.46
CA GLY A 208 -12.20 41.61 -6.17
C GLY A 208 -11.84 40.77 -4.96
N GLN A 209 -10.83 39.91 -5.07
CA GLN A 209 -10.23 39.28 -3.89
C GLN A 209 -8.81 38.77 -4.20
N PHE A 210 -7.86 39.68 -4.40
CA PHE A 210 -6.45 39.30 -4.64
C PHE A 210 -5.43 39.97 -3.71
N THR A 211 -5.82 40.81 -2.75
CA THR A 211 -4.83 41.63 -2.03
C THR A 211 -4.59 41.26 -0.56
N LYS A 212 -4.92 40.04 -0.12
CA LYS A 212 -4.65 39.63 1.27
C LYS A 212 -4.08 38.22 1.48
N GLN A 213 -3.85 37.44 0.42
CA GLN A 213 -3.20 36.13 0.51
C GLN A 213 -1.71 36.15 0.11
N GLU A 214 -1.24 37.20 -0.57
CA GLU A 214 0.13 37.24 -1.12
C GLU A 214 1.24 37.24 -0.05
N GLN A 215 0.99 37.71 1.18
CA GLN A 215 2.03 37.75 2.23
C GLN A 215 2.19 36.45 3.03
N GLU A 216 1.18 35.58 3.08
CA GLU A 216 1.30 34.26 3.75
C GLU A 216 1.71 33.16 2.76
N GLU A 217 1.39 33.30 1.46
CA GLU A 217 1.84 32.38 0.41
C GLU A 217 3.34 32.55 0.06
N GLU A 218 3.91 33.76 0.15
CA GLU A 218 5.34 34.00 -0.15
C GLU A 218 6.29 33.29 0.84
N GLU A 219 5.98 33.23 2.15
CA GLU A 219 6.82 32.48 3.10
C GLU A 219 6.69 30.95 2.93
N GLU A 220 5.49 30.44 2.62
CA GLU A 220 5.32 29.01 2.30
C GLU A 220 6.06 28.63 1.00
N ASP A 221 6.15 29.55 0.03
CA ASP A 221 6.88 29.36 -1.22
C ASP A 221 8.40 29.39 -1.03
N GLU A 222 8.94 30.29 -0.20
CA GLU A 222 10.38 30.29 0.10
C GLU A 222 10.82 29.02 0.83
N ASP A 223 10.05 28.57 1.83
CA ASP A 223 10.34 27.32 2.54
C ASP A 223 10.15 26.09 1.65
N SER A 224 9.20 26.12 0.71
CA SER A 224 9.02 25.03 -0.26
C SER A 224 10.19 24.95 -1.24
N LEU A 225 10.70 26.09 -1.70
CA LEU A 225 11.87 26.20 -2.56
C LEU A 225 13.14 25.76 -1.82
N GLN A 226 13.31 26.14 -0.56
CA GLN A 226 14.42 25.67 0.26
C GLN A 226 14.37 24.16 0.48
N ARG A 227 13.20 23.59 0.80
CA ARG A 227 13.02 22.14 0.92
C ARG A 227 13.28 21.42 -0.39
N ALA A 228 12.87 21.97 -1.53
CA ALA A 228 13.12 21.39 -2.85
C ALA A 228 14.63 21.38 -3.18
N ARG A 229 15.36 22.44 -2.86
CA ARG A 229 16.82 22.52 -3.02
C ARG A 229 17.55 21.53 -2.12
N GLN A 230 17.20 21.47 -0.83
CA GLN A 230 17.76 20.51 0.12
C GLN A 230 17.51 19.05 -0.30
N TRP A 231 16.34 18.80 -0.89
CA TRP A 231 15.99 17.48 -1.42
C TRP A 231 16.82 17.10 -2.65
N ASP A 232 17.23 18.08 -3.46
CA ASP A 232 18.09 17.86 -4.62
C ASP A 232 19.54 17.57 -4.19
N ASP A 233 20.11 18.39 -3.29
CA ASP A 233 21.44 18.19 -2.72
C ASP A 233 21.59 16.83 -2.02
N TRP A 234 20.53 16.37 -1.34
CA TRP A 234 20.51 15.06 -0.71
C TRP A 234 20.55 13.92 -1.73
N LYS A 235 19.83 14.03 -2.86
CA LYS A 235 19.84 13.01 -3.93
C LYS A 235 21.21 12.92 -4.62
N ASP A 236 21.89 14.06 -4.78
CA ASP A 236 23.23 14.11 -5.39
C ASP A 236 24.30 13.45 -4.51
N THR A 237 24.18 13.61 -3.20
CA THR A 237 25.08 12.97 -2.22
C THR A 237 24.74 11.50 -1.95
N HIS A 238 23.50 11.06 -2.21
CA HIS A 238 23.02 9.70 -1.94
C HIS A 238 22.59 8.96 -3.22
N ARG A 239 23.56 8.64 -4.08
CA ARG A 239 23.33 7.89 -5.33
C ARG A 239 22.60 6.56 -5.06
N ARG A 240 21.62 6.24 -5.91
CA ARG A 240 20.88 4.97 -5.86
C ARG A 240 21.85 3.78 -5.76
N GLY A 241 21.68 2.93 -4.74
CA GLY A 241 22.57 1.79 -4.47
C GLY A 241 23.65 2.04 -3.41
N TRP A 242 23.52 3.08 -2.59
CA TRP A 242 24.34 3.32 -1.39
C TRP A 242 24.01 2.38 -0.20
N GLY A 243 23.16 1.37 -0.40
CA GLY A 243 22.78 0.37 0.59
C GLY A 243 22.88 -1.06 0.05
N ASN A 244 23.11 -2.00 0.97
CA ASN A 244 23.23 -3.45 0.81
C ASN A 244 24.01 -3.94 -0.43
N ARG A 245 25.34 -3.88 -0.36
CA ARG A 245 26.25 -4.51 -1.33
C ARG A 245 26.81 -5.87 -0.87
N GLN A 246 26.46 -6.32 0.33
CA GLN A 246 27.01 -7.52 0.97
C GLN A 246 26.17 -8.78 0.71
N ASN A 247 25.11 -8.69 -0.09
CA ASN A 247 24.23 -9.81 -0.44
C ASN A 247 24.10 -9.98 -1.95
N MET A 248 25.22 -9.82 -2.67
CA MET A 248 25.35 -10.30 -4.04
C MET A 248 25.86 -11.74 -3.91
N GLY A 249 25.02 -12.70 -4.31
CA GLY A 249 25.17 -14.14 -4.03
C GLY A 249 26.42 -14.81 -4.59
#